data_AF-A0A9D4U5W4-F1
#
_entry.id   AF-A0A9D4U5W4-F1
#
_cell.length_a   1.000
_cell.length_b   1.000
_cell.length_c   1.000
_cell.angle_alpha   90.00
_cell.angle_beta   90.00
_cell.angle_gamma   90.00
#
_symmetry.space_group_name_H-M   'P 1'
#
loop_
_entity.id
_entity.type
_entity.pdbx_description
1 polymer ?
#
loop_
_entity_poly.entity_id
_entity_poly.type
_entity_poly.pdbx_seq_one_letter_code
_entity_poly.pdbx_strand_id
1 'polypeptide(L)'
;MMVKRHNGGCNKHERGHTNPIRMLAFPHGCTLPKIYAKMQYCVSCAIHSHIVRAVRSRTTRRVREPPQRFRRTEDMQNQNQHTNVPIVRK
;
A
#
# COMPACT_ATOMS: atom_id res chain seq x y z
N MET A 1 -26.98 8.68 -19.14
CA MET A 1 -25.71 9.18 -18.57
C MET A 1 -24.70 8.04 -18.52
N MET A 2 -23.44 8.26 -18.92
CA MET A 2 -22.45 7.17 -19.01
C MET A 2 -21.94 6.78 -17.62
N VAL A 3 -22.00 5.49 -17.26
CA VAL A 3 -21.45 5.00 -15.99
C VAL A 3 -19.91 4.92 -16.08
N LYS A 4 -19.19 5.64 -15.21
CA LYS A 4 -17.70 5.70 -15.22
C LYS A 4 -17.04 4.38 -14.76
N ARG A 5 -17.70 3.60 -13.90
CA ARG A 5 -17.22 2.32 -13.37
C ARG A 5 -18.38 1.33 -13.31
N HIS A 6 -18.23 0.13 -13.89
CA HIS A 6 -19.27 -0.92 -13.86
C HIS A 6 -19.79 -1.22 -12.46
N ASN A 7 -18.92 -1.17 -11.45
CA ASN A 7 -19.28 -1.44 -10.05
C ASN A 7 -19.84 -0.24 -9.28
N GLY A 8 -20.07 0.91 -9.94
CA GLY A 8 -20.54 2.13 -9.29
C GLY A 8 -19.60 2.71 -8.22
N GLY A 9 -18.36 2.19 -8.10
CA GLY A 9 -17.40 2.60 -7.08
C GLY A 9 -17.39 1.77 -5.79
N CYS A 10 -18.32 0.81 -5.64
CA CYS A 10 -18.39 -0.09 -4.49
C CYS A 10 -18.48 -1.57 -4.93
N ASN A 11 -18.41 -2.53 -4.02
CA ASN A 11 -18.50 -3.97 -4.31
C ASN A 11 -19.81 -4.61 -3.79
N LYS A 12 -20.93 -3.88 -3.88
CA LYS A 12 -22.24 -4.26 -3.30
C LYS A 12 -23.14 -5.07 -4.24
N HIS A 13 -22.62 -6.12 -4.87
CA HIS A 13 -23.49 -7.04 -5.60
C HIS A 13 -24.43 -7.75 -4.60
N GLU A 14 -25.71 -7.83 -4.96
CA GLU A 14 -26.76 -8.56 -4.22
C GLU A 14 -26.99 -8.10 -2.77
N ARG A 15 -26.52 -6.89 -2.41
CA ARG A 15 -26.68 -6.33 -1.06
C ARG A 15 -27.21 -4.91 -1.18
N GLY A 16 -28.33 -4.65 -0.50
CA GLY A 16 -28.95 -3.32 -0.48
C GLY A 16 -28.13 -2.31 0.33
N HIS A 17 -28.04 -2.53 1.64
CA HIS A 17 -27.37 -1.63 2.58
C HIS A 17 -26.27 -2.36 3.37
N THR A 18 -25.16 -1.69 3.63
CA THR A 18 -24.04 -2.23 4.43
C THR A 18 -23.84 -1.36 5.67
N ASN A 19 -23.66 -1.98 6.83
CA ASN A 19 -23.46 -1.25 8.10
C ASN A 19 -22.21 -0.34 8.04
N PRO A 20 -22.28 0.89 8.59
CA PRO A 20 -21.12 1.76 8.69
C PRO A 20 -20.14 1.22 9.74
N ILE A 21 -18.84 1.38 9.46
CA ILE A 21 -17.77 0.96 10.37
C ILE A 21 -17.73 1.94 11.55
N ARG A 22 -17.94 1.45 12.78
CA ARG A 22 -17.78 2.23 14.02
C ARG A 22 -16.58 1.69 14.81
N MET A 23 -15.76 2.60 15.34
CA MET A 23 -14.62 2.28 16.21
C MET A 23 -15.10 2.14 17.67
N LEU A 24 -14.64 1.10 18.36
CA LEU A 24 -14.74 0.96 19.82
C LEU A 24 -13.33 1.12 20.40
N ALA A 25 -13.21 1.92 21.47
CA ALA A 25 -11.94 2.18 22.15
C ALA A 25 -11.67 1.12 23.23
N PHE A 26 -10.39 0.74 23.40
CA PHE A 26 -9.92 -0.23 24.39
C PHE A 26 -8.89 0.43 25.33
N PRO A 27 -8.89 0.14 26.65
CA PRO A 27 -8.03 0.83 27.63
C PRO A 27 -6.57 0.34 27.64
N HIS A 28 -5.72 1.20 28.21
CA HIS A 28 -4.27 1.30 28.05
C HIS A 28 -3.42 0.33 28.91
N GLY A 29 -2.26 -0.11 28.40
CA GLY A 29 -1.19 -0.72 29.21
C GLY A 29 0.03 -1.32 28.46
N CYS A 30 1.18 -0.65 28.59
CA CYS A 30 2.60 -1.11 28.70
C CYS A 30 3.35 -1.94 27.60
N THR A 31 4.64 -1.56 27.38
CA THR A 31 5.66 -1.98 26.37
C THR A 31 5.30 -1.67 24.92
N LEU A 32 6.23 -1.15 24.08
CA LEU A 32 5.90 -0.66 22.71
C LEU A 32 5.29 -1.79 21.87
N PRO A 33 3.95 -1.87 21.76
CA PRO A 33 3.29 -2.97 21.10
C PRO A 33 3.27 -2.65 19.62
N LYS A 34 3.41 -3.67 18.78
CA LYS A 34 3.14 -3.49 17.36
C LYS A 34 1.64 -3.22 17.21
N ILE A 35 1.28 -1.96 16.97
CA ILE A 35 -0.12 -1.54 16.84
C ILE A 35 -0.71 -2.08 15.53
N TYR A 36 -1.69 -2.97 15.63
CA TYR A 36 -2.42 -3.50 14.47
C TYR A 36 -3.73 -2.72 14.32
N ALA A 37 -3.66 -1.56 13.66
CA ALA A 37 -4.83 -0.75 13.35
C ALA A 37 -5.32 -1.01 11.93
N LYS A 38 -6.60 -1.37 11.76
CA LYS A 38 -7.24 -1.44 10.44
C LYS A 38 -7.67 -0.05 10.01
N MET A 39 -6.84 0.60 9.19
CA MET A 39 -7.14 1.93 8.65
C MET A 39 -8.28 1.86 7.62
N GLN A 40 -9.31 2.68 7.82
CA GLN A 40 -10.43 2.86 6.89
C GLN A 40 -10.46 4.32 6.45
N TYR A 41 -10.51 4.55 5.14
CA TYR A 41 -10.47 5.89 4.58
C TYR A 41 -11.71 6.17 3.77
N CYS A 42 -12.17 7.42 3.83
CA CYS A 42 -13.07 7.97 2.84
C CYS A 42 -12.34 8.15 1.49
N VAL A 43 -13.06 8.23 0.37
CA VAL A 43 -12.43 8.36 -0.96
C VAL A 43 -11.61 9.65 -1.06
N SER A 44 -12.10 10.76 -0.52
CA SER A 44 -11.36 12.04 -0.48
C SER A 44 -10.10 11.92 0.37
N CYS A 45 -10.21 11.32 1.56
CA CYS A 45 -9.10 11.06 2.48
C CYS A 45 -7.97 10.28 1.80
N ALA A 46 -8.31 9.23 1.06
CA ALA A 46 -7.34 8.36 0.41
C ALA A 46 -6.63 9.01 -0.79
N ILE A 47 -7.28 9.97 -1.46
CA ILE A 47 -6.68 10.75 -2.55
C ILE A 47 -5.77 11.83 -1.97
N HIS A 48 -6.20 12.50 -0.91
CA HIS A 48 -5.45 13.56 -0.24
C HIS A 48 -4.11 13.06 0.31
N SER A 49 -4.07 11.87 0.93
CA SER A 49 -2.83 11.25 1.43
C SER A 49 -2.05 10.45 0.38
N HIS A 50 -2.46 10.52 -0.89
CA HIS A 50 -1.84 9.80 -2.01
C HIS A 50 -1.78 8.26 -1.86
N ILE A 51 -2.57 7.67 -0.95
CA ILE A 51 -2.72 6.21 -0.84
C ILE A 51 -3.33 5.64 -2.13
N VAL A 52 -4.33 6.34 -2.68
CA VAL A 52 -4.97 6.00 -3.95
C VAL A 52 -4.67 7.08 -4.98
N ARG A 53 -4.12 6.67 -6.12
CA ARG A 53 -3.92 7.55 -7.27
C ARG A 53 -5.26 7.70 -8.02
N ALA A 54 -5.87 8.88 -7.90
CA ALA A 54 -7.13 9.21 -8.58
C ALA A 54 -6.99 9.19 -10.11
N VAL A 55 -5.81 9.57 -10.62
CA VAL A 55 -5.52 9.68 -12.05
C VAL A 55 -4.98 8.34 -12.60
N ARG A 56 -5.88 7.35 -12.71
CA ARG A 56 -5.64 6.15 -13.53
C ARG A 56 -6.37 6.29 -14.87
N SER A 57 -5.68 5.93 -15.95
CA SER A 57 -6.24 5.94 -17.31
C SER A 57 -7.50 5.06 -17.39
N ARG A 58 -8.33 5.26 -18.43
CA ARG A 58 -9.60 4.53 -18.58
C ARG A 58 -9.39 3.02 -18.65
N THR A 59 -8.33 2.57 -19.32
CA THR A 59 -7.94 1.17 -19.46
C THR A 59 -7.35 0.60 -18.16
N THR A 60 -6.40 1.31 -17.54
CA THR A 60 -5.70 0.86 -16.32
C THR A 60 -6.60 0.79 -15.08
N ARG A 61 -7.75 1.47 -15.06
CA ARG A 61 -8.76 1.32 -14.00
C ARG A 61 -9.34 -0.10 -13.89
N ARG A 62 -9.26 -0.90 -14.95
CA ARG A 62 -9.76 -2.28 -14.98
C ARG A 62 -8.78 -3.27 -14.33
N VAL A 63 -7.49 -2.94 -14.30
CA VAL A 63 -6.44 -3.74 -13.64
C VAL A 63 -6.59 -3.62 -12.12
N ARG A 64 -6.74 -4.76 -11.44
CA ARG A 64 -6.96 -4.86 -9.99
C ARG A 64 -5.74 -5.36 -9.21
N GLU A 65 -4.64 -5.61 -9.91
CA GLU A 65 -3.37 -6.02 -9.30
C GLU A 65 -2.83 -4.92 -8.37
N PRO A 66 -2.37 -5.27 -7.16
CA PRO A 66 -1.74 -4.32 -6.27
C PRO A 66 -0.42 -3.82 -6.92
N PRO A 67 -0.06 -2.54 -6.73
CA PRO A 67 1.24 -2.06 -7.20
C PRO A 67 2.36 -2.80 -6.47
N GLN A 68 3.36 -3.28 -7.23
CA GLN A 68 4.53 -3.94 -6.66
C GLN A 68 5.27 -2.95 -5.74
N ARG A 69 5.46 -3.34 -4.48
CA ARG A 69 6.25 -2.56 -3.54
C ARG A 69 7.71 -2.84 -3.80
N PHE A 70 8.46 -1.83 -4.23
CA PHE A 70 9.92 -1.89 -4.22
C PHE A 70 10.36 -2.01 -2.76
N ARG A 71 10.80 -3.21 -2.35
CA ARG A 71 11.62 -3.35 -1.15
C ARG A 71 12.95 -2.69 -1.52
N ARG A 72 13.38 -1.66 -0.78
CA ARG A 72 14.76 -1.21 -0.91
C ARG A 72 15.61 -2.35 -0.35
N THR A 73 16.19 -3.15 -1.24
CA THR A 73 17.31 -4.00 -0.86
C THR A 73 18.40 -3.05 -0.36
N GLU A 74 19.02 -3.35 0.78
CA GLU A 74 20.15 -2.59 1.30
C GLU A 74 21.39 -2.85 0.42
N ASP A 75 21.41 -2.33 -0.80
CA ASP A 75 22.52 -2.46 -1.74
C ASP A 75 23.65 -1.44 -1.45
N MET A 76 24.01 -1.25 -0.17
CA MET A 76 25.05 -0.29 0.26
C MET A 76 26.13 -0.88 1.20
N GLN A 77 26.35 -2.20 1.19
CA GLN A 77 27.41 -2.85 1.98
C GLN A 77 28.32 -3.80 1.18
N ASN A 78 28.62 -3.52 -0.10
CA ASN A 78 29.64 -4.32 -0.80
C ASN A 78 30.64 -3.52 -1.66
N GLN A 79 30.87 -2.24 -1.32
CA GLN A 79 31.94 -1.44 -1.95
C GLN A 79 33.28 -1.46 -1.17
N ASN A 80 33.41 -2.30 -0.13
CA ASN A 80 34.66 -2.44 0.64
C ASN A 80 35.33 -3.81 0.43
N GLN A 81 35.63 -4.16 -0.83
CA GLN A 81 36.64 -5.16 -1.16
C GLN A 81 37.59 -4.62 -2.25
N HIS A 82 38.02 -3.37 -2.12
CA HIS A 82 39.22 -2.91 -2.81
C HIS A 82 40.45 -3.31 -1.99
N THR A 83 41.44 -3.86 -2.69
CA THR A 83 42.78 -4.33 -2.26
C THR A 83 42.87 -5.71 -1.59
N ASN A 84 42.90 -6.77 -2.40
CA ASN A 84 43.88 -7.86 -2.24
C ASN A 84 44.15 -8.46 -3.62
N VAL A 85 45.02 -7.79 -4.39
CA VAL A 85 45.63 -8.40 -5.59
C VAL A 85 46.77 -9.29 -5.07
N PRO A 86 46.75 -10.62 -5.26
CA PRO A 86 47.90 -11.43 -4.88
C PRO A 86 49.06 -11.11 -5.82
N ILE A 87 50.15 -10.58 -5.27
CA ILE A 87 51.44 -10.48 -5.96
C ILE A 87 51.92 -11.90 -6.22
N VAL A 88 51.73 -12.41 -7.45
CA VAL A 88 52.37 -13.64 -7.90
C VAL A 88 53.82 -13.30 -8.23
N ARG A 89 54.74 -13.75 -7.36
CA ARG A 89 56.18 -13.77 -7.62
C ARG A 89 56.45 -14.71 -8.80
N LYS A 90 57.06 -14.19 -9.86
CA LYS A 90 57.86 -14.96 -10.81
C LYS A 90 59.32 -14.70 -10.50
#